data_AF-A0A496Q5J7-F1
#
_entry.id   AF-A0A496Q5J7-F1
#
_cell.length_a   1.000
_cell.length_b   1.000
_cell.length_c   1.000
_cell.angle_alpha   90.00
_cell.angle_beta   90.00
_cell.angle_gamma   90.00
#
_symmetry.space_group_name_H-M   'P 1'
#
loop_
_entity.id
_entity.type
_entity.pdbx_description
1 polymer ?
#
loop_
_entity_poly.entity_id
_entity_poly.type
_entity_poly.pdbx_seq_one_letter_code
_entity_poly.pdbx_strand_id
1 'polypeptide(L)' 'AIKSAEKIKKKLDNAGKNSWILVADEITPEKLLGLRIDCLVDCACPRIADDSQYFKKPILRPEDIDEL' A
#
# COMPACT_ATOMS: atom_id res chain seq x y z
N ALA A 1 4.41 -1.27 12.25
CA ALA A 1 4.41 -0.84 10.84
C ALA A 1 5.43 -1.62 9.98
N ILE A 2 6.74 -1.39 10.11
CA ILE A 2 7.76 -1.94 9.18
C ILE A 2 7.73 -3.47 9.03
N LYS A 3 7.70 -4.23 10.14
CA LYS A 3 7.60 -5.71 10.10
C LYS A 3 6.36 -6.23 9.38
N SER A 4 5.26 -5.46 9.40
CA SER A 4 4.02 -5.80 8.69
C SER A 4 4.20 -5.61 7.18
N ALA A 5 4.78 -4.48 6.78
CA ALA A 5 5.07 -4.18 5.38
C ALA A 5 6.04 -5.19 4.75
N GLU A 6 7.08 -5.63 5.48
CA GLU A 6 8.00 -6.67 5.01
C GLU A 6 7.31 -8.01 4.78
N LYS A 7 6.41 -8.42 5.69
CA LYS A 7 5.63 -9.65 5.55
C LYS A 7 4.74 -9.63 4.32
N ILE A 8 4.06 -8.51 4.08
CA ILE A 8 3.20 -8.32 2.91
C ILE A 8 4.01 -8.30 1.63
N LYS A 9 5.13 -7.55 1.61
CA LYS A 9 6.05 -7.54 0.47
C LYS A 9 6.47 -8.96 0.10
N LYS A 10 6.86 -9.78 1.07
CA LYS A 10 7.22 -11.17 0.82
C LYS A 10 6.07 -12.00 0.23
N LYS A 11 4.83 -11.80 0.68
CA LYS A 11 3.65 -12.46 0.10
C LYS A 11 3.43 -12.05 -1.36
N LEU A 12 3.48 -10.74 -1.65
CA LEU A 12 3.30 -10.20 -3.00
C LEU A 12 4.41 -10.66 -3.96
N ASP A 13 5.65 -10.65 -3.50
CA ASP A 13 6.79 -11.12 -4.29
C ASP A 13 6.66 -12.63 -4.60
N ASN A 14 6.24 -13.44 -3.63
CA ASN A 14 5.96 -14.87 -3.84
C ASN A 14 4.80 -15.12 -4.82
N ALA A 15 3.84 -14.20 -4.91
CA ALA A 15 2.75 -14.22 -5.88
C ALA A 15 3.15 -13.65 -7.26
N GLY A 16 4.44 -13.34 -7.47
CA GLY A 16 4.97 -12.82 -8.73
C GLY A 16 4.61 -11.35 -9.01
N LYS A 17 4.19 -10.60 -7.99
CA LYS A 17 3.88 -9.17 -8.10
C LYS A 17 5.15 -8.34 -7.86
N ASN A 18 5.22 -7.18 -8.50
CA ASN A 18 6.26 -6.19 -8.19
C ASN A 18 5.81 -5.33 -7.02
N SER A 19 6.54 -5.38 -5.90
CA SER A 19 6.18 -4.66 -4.68
C SER A 19 7.34 -3.81 -4.13
N TRP A 20 7.02 -2.63 -3.61
CA TRP A 20 7.96 -1.70 -2.96
C TRP A 20 7.39 -1.20 -1.65
N ILE A 21 8.27 -0.98 -0.66
CA ILE A 21 7.89 -0.37 0.62
C ILE A 21 8.09 1.14 0.50
N LEU A 22 7.01 1.90 0.65
CA LEU A 22 7.05 3.35 0.72
C LEU A 22 7.07 3.77 2.19
N VAL A 23 8.02 4.62 2.56
CA VAL A 23 8.14 5.16 3.92
C VAL A 23 8.07 6.68 3.84
N ALA A 24 7.12 7.27 4.54
CA ALA A 24 6.96 8.70 4.70
C ALA A 24 6.34 8.99 6.07
N ASP A 25 6.58 10.19 6.59
CA ASP A 25 5.94 10.66 7.84
C ASP A 25 4.44 10.90 7.63
N GLU A 26 4.07 11.39 6.45
CA GLU A 26 2.69 11.64 6.05
C GLU A 26 2.50 11.24 4.57
N ILE A 27 1.43 10.50 4.31
CA ILE A 27 1.01 10.06 2.97
C ILE A 27 -0.09 10.99 2.47
N THR A 28 0.15 11.65 1.33
CA THR A 28 -0.84 12.50 0.66
C THR A 28 -0.94 12.14 -0.82
N PRO A 29 -2.07 12.42 -1.51
CA PRO A 29 -2.22 12.13 -2.93
C PRO A 29 -1.12 12.76 -3.81
N GLU A 30 -0.66 13.96 -3.46
CA GLU A 30 0.36 14.72 -4.19
C GLU A 30 1.71 14.00 -4.19
N LYS A 31 2.11 13.42 -3.04
CA LYS A 31 3.35 12.66 -2.89
C LYS A 31 3.35 11.37 -3.71
N LEU A 32 2.18 10.88 -4.10
CA LEU A 32 2.01 9.66 -4.90
C LEU A 32 1.85 9.95 -6.40
N LEU A 33 1.78 11.23 -6.81
CA LEU A 33 1.73 11.61 -8.21
C LEU A 33 2.98 11.15 -8.95
N GLY A 34 2.78 10.56 -10.14
CA GLY A 34 3.87 10.07 -10.99
C GLY A 34 4.35 8.65 -10.64
N LEU A 35 3.93 8.07 -9.51
CA LEU A 35 4.20 6.67 -9.21
C LEU A 35 3.41 5.77 -10.17
N ARG A 36 4.13 4.88 -10.85
CA ARG A 36 3.56 3.87 -11.75
C ARG A 36 3.24 2.60 -10.97
N ILE A 37 2.21 2.68 -10.14
CA ILE A 37 1.71 1.57 -9.33
C ILE A 37 0.23 1.30 -9.62
N ASP A 38 -0.17 0.04 -9.44
CA ASP A 38 -1.54 -0.40 -9.67
C ASP A 38 -2.41 -0.18 -8.42
N CYS A 39 -1.84 -0.44 -7.24
CA CYS A 39 -2.50 -0.27 -5.95
C CYS A 39 -1.50 0.12 -4.84
N LEU A 40 -2.04 0.56 -3.72
CA LEU A 40 -1.31 0.79 -2.47
C LEU A 40 -1.81 -0.18 -1.42
N VAL A 41 -0.94 -0.55 -0.48
CA VAL A 41 -1.32 -1.36 0.70
C VAL A 41 -1.03 -0.54 1.95
N ASP A 42 -2.07 -0.18 2.68
CA ASP A 42 -1.94 0.62 3.90
C ASP A 42 -1.46 -0.22 5.07
N CYS A 43 -0.16 -0.17 5.34
CA CYS A 43 0.48 -0.86 6.47
C CYS A 43 0.64 0.04 7.71
N ALA A 44 0.08 1.26 7.66
CA ALA A 44 0.31 2.31 8.63
C ALA A 44 -0.91 2.48 9.54
N CYS A 45 -1.62 3.61 9.42
CA CYS A 45 -2.78 3.93 10.25
C CYS A 45 -4.04 3.68 9.41
N PRO A 46 -5.03 2.91 9.92
CA PRO A 46 -6.22 2.52 9.15
C PRO A 46 -7.04 3.70 8.62
N ARG A 47 -6.82 4.92 9.14
CA ARG A 47 -7.45 6.15 8.66
C ARG A 47 -7.11 6.50 7.20
N ILE A 48 -5.96 6.06 6.68
CA ILE A 48 -5.61 6.34 5.27
C ILE A 48 -6.56 5.58 4.32
N ALA A 49 -6.96 4.37 4.68
CA ALA A 49 -7.96 3.62 3.92
C ALA A 49 -9.34 4.32 3.92
N ASP A 50 -9.69 5.04 4.99
CA ASP A 50 -10.94 5.81 5.07
C ASP A 50 -10.91 7.05 4.15
N ASP A 51 -9.72 7.62 3.90
CA ASP A 51 -9.49 8.73 2.98
C ASP A 51 -9.23 8.28 1.52
N SER A 52 -9.47 7.00 1.21
CA SER A 52 -9.26 6.40 -0.12
C SER A 52 -9.92 7.17 -1.28
N GLN A 53 -11.00 7.90 -1.02
CA GLN A 53 -11.67 8.77 -2.01
C GLN A 53 -10.76 9.84 -2.63
N TYR A 54 -9.72 10.27 -1.91
CA TYR A 54 -8.76 11.28 -2.40
C TYR A 54 -7.62 10.67 -3.23
N PHE A 55 -7.52 9.34 -3.25
CA PHE A 55 -6.47 8.63 -3.96
C PHE A 55 -7.00 8.05 -5.27
N LYS A 56 -6.29 8.34 -6.36
CA LYS A 56 -6.64 7.83 -7.70
C LYS A 56 -6.42 6.33 -7.85
N LYS A 57 -5.60 5.74 -6.97
CA LYS A 57 -5.23 4.32 -6.99
C LYS A 57 -5.91 3.62 -5.83
N PRO A 58 -6.38 2.38 -6.01
CA PRO A 58 -7.00 1.62 -4.94
C PRO A 58 -6.02 1.46 -3.76
N ILE A 59 -6.53 1.68 -2.56
CA ILE A 59 -5.83 1.43 -1.30
C ILE A 59 -6.44 0.17 -0.69
N LEU A 60 -5.61 -0.83 -0.50
CA LEU A 60 -5.98 -2.12 0.09
C LEU A 60 -5.51 -2.17 1.54
N ARG A 61 -6.25 -2.92 2.35
CA ARG A 61 -5.79 -3.26 3.70
C ARG A 61 -4.86 -4.48 3.63
N PRO A 62 -3.97 -4.65 4.61
CA PRO A 62 -3.10 -5.82 4.71
C PRO A 62 -3.83 -7.16 4.70
N GLU A 63 -5.06 -7.18 5.21
CA GLU A 63 -5.96 -8.34 5.27
C GLU A 63 -6.51 -8.73 3.89
N ASP A 64 -6.70 -7.77 2.98
CA ASP A 64 -7.22 -8.02 1.63
C ASP A 64 -6.18 -8.69 0.71
N ILE A 65 -4.89 -8.69 1.09
CA ILE A 65 -3.80 -9.23 0.26
C ILE A 65 -3.91 -10.74 0.07
N ASP A 66 -4.51 -11.45 1.02
CA ASP A 66 -4.67 -12.89 0.92
C ASP A 66 -5.71 -13.32 -0.14
N GLU A 67 -6.44 -12.36 -0.75
CA GLU A 67 -7.42 -12.58 -1.83
C GLU A 67 -6.88 -12.28 -3.25
N LEU A 68 -5.61 -11.84 -3.39
CA LEU A 68 -4.97 -11.42 -4.65
C LEU A 68 -4.12 -12.50 -5.35
#